data_AF-A0A377BWQ7-F1
#
_entry.id   AF-A0A377BWQ7-F1
#
_cell.length_a   1.000
_cell.length_b   1.000
_cell.length_c   1.000
_cell.angle_alpha   90.00
_cell.angle_beta   90.00
_cell.angle_gamma   90.00
#
_symmetry.space_group_name_H-M   'P 1'
#
loop_
_entity.id
_entity.type
_entity.pdbx_description
1 polymer ?
#
loop_
_entity_poly.entity_id
_entity_poly.type
_entity_poly.pdbx_seq_one_letter_code
_entity_poly.pdbx_strand_id
1 'polypeptide(L)'
;MNRTSPHYFRPLSTFLIDICLDICPPVMAAFTTNVIGVVNDETVDGVQKVDERGTTNNTHIINHGQQEVYGGISNSSIIETGGEQLVSIHADINGQANNTTINGGRQSIEYGGISTGTIIESGNQYVHKGGTSNDTTN
;
A
#
# COMPACT_ATOMS: atom_id res chain seq x y z
N MET A 1 6.51 5.06 -51.82
CA MET A 1 7.27 5.86 -50.84
C MET A 1 6.73 5.56 -49.44
N ASN A 2 7.64 5.25 -48.51
CA ASN A 2 7.39 5.15 -47.06
C ASN A 2 6.87 6.46 -46.48
N ARG A 3 5.97 6.38 -45.48
CA ARG A 3 6.00 7.21 -44.25
C ARG A 3 5.07 6.64 -43.18
N THR A 4 5.69 6.18 -42.10
CA THR A 4 5.17 5.68 -40.83
C THR A 4 4.65 6.80 -39.93
N SER A 5 3.59 6.54 -39.15
CA SER A 5 3.41 7.00 -37.76
C SER A 5 2.14 6.39 -37.15
N PRO A 6 2.22 5.46 -36.18
CA PRO A 6 1.09 5.14 -35.32
C PRO A 6 1.07 6.06 -34.09
N HIS A 7 0.03 6.89 -33.99
CA HIS A 7 -0.25 7.68 -32.79
C HIS A 7 -0.70 6.75 -31.66
N TYR A 8 0.10 6.71 -30.59
CA TYR A 8 -0.23 6.02 -29.35
C TYR A 8 -1.20 6.91 -28.53
N PHE A 9 -2.50 6.58 -28.51
CA PHE A 9 -3.46 7.21 -27.60
C PHE A 9 -3.45 6.44 -26.27
N ARG A 10 -3.05 7.13 -25.19
CA ARG A 10 -3.00 6.63 -23.82
C ARG A 10 -4.44 6.50 -23.29
N PRO A 11 -4.84 5.44 -22.57
CA PRO A 11 -6.15 5.44 -21.91
C PRO A 11 -6.16 6.45 -20.76
N LEU A 12 -7.12 7.36 -20.89
CA LEU A 12 -7.47 8.46 -19.99
C LEU A 12 -8.01 7.86 -18.67
N SER A 13 -7.40 8.26 -17.55
CA SER A 13 -7.83 7.92 -16.20
C SER A 13 -9.28 8.39 -15.97
N THR A 14 -10.21 7.45 -15.85
CA THR A 14 -11.61 7.74 -15.54
C THR A 14 -11.79 7.76 -14.03
N PHE A 15 -12.05 8.96 -13.50
CA PHE A 15 -12.74 9.17 -12.23
C PHE A 15 -14.08 8.40 -12.25
N LEU A 16 -14.33 7.54 -11.27
CA LEU A 16 -15.68 7.05 -10.98
C LEU A 16 -16.05 7.45 -9.55
N ILE A 17 -17.07 8.30 -9.47
CA ILE A 17 -17.86 8.59 -8.30
C ILE A 17 -18.87 7.45 -8.21
N ASP A 18 -18.62 6.45 -7.37
CA ASP A 18 -19.58 5.37 -7.15
C ASP A 18 -20.61 5.78 -6.08
N ILE A 19 -21.72 6.37 -6.55
CA ILE A 19 -23.00 6.34 -5.83
C ILE A 19 -23.76 5.14 -6.37
N CYS A 20 -23.76 4.02 -5.65
CA CYS A 20 -24.71 2.93 -5.89
C CYS A 20 -25.16 2.34 -4.55
N LEU A 21 -26.37 2.73 -4.12
CA LEU A 21 -27.10 2.08 -3.03
C LEU A 21 -27.89 0.92 -3.66
N ASP A 22 -27.27 -0.26 -3.70
CA ASP A 22 -27.95 -1.51 -4.06
C ASP A 22 -27.48 -2.62 -3.12
N ILE A 23 -28.45 -3.36 -2.58
CA ILE A 23 -28.26 -4.47 -1.64
C ILE A 23 -27.52 -5.60 -2.39
N CYS A 24 -26.20 -5.64 -2.25
CA CYS A 24 -25.31 -6.64 -2.84
C CYS A 24 -24.76 -7.55 -1.72
N PRO A 25 -24.75 -8.89 -1.87
CA PRO A 25 -24.09 -9.80 -0.92
C PRO A 25 -22.62 -9.38 -0.72
N PRO A 26 -22.00 -9.62 0.45
CA PRO A 26 -20.84 -8.88 0.95
C PRO A 26 -19.84 -8.63 -0.17
N VAL A 27 -19.82 -7.35 -0.56
CA VAL A 27 -19.00 -6.72 -1.57
C VAL A 27 -17.61 -7.34 -1.58
N MET A 28 -17.23 -8.00 -2.68
CA MET A 28 -15.81 -8.14 -3.00
C MET A 28 -15.31 -6.72 -3.25
N ALA A 29 -14.67 -6.11 -2.26
CA ALA A 29 -14.04 -4.81 -2.40
C ALA A 29 -13.14 -4.86 -3.64
N ALA A 30 -13.30 -3.89 -4.54
CA ALA A 30 -12.50 -3.83 -5.76
C ALA A 30 -11.05 -3.53 -5.39
N PHE A 31 -10.17 -4.51 -5.60
CA PHE A 31 -8.75 -4.38 -5.34
C PHE A 31 -8.12 -3.23 -6.15
N THR A 32 -7.51 -2.28 -5.45
CA THR A 32 -6.92 -1.06 -5.97
C THR A 32 -5.41 -1.22 -6.05
N THR A 33 -4.91 -1.42 -7.27
CA THR A 33 -3.48 -1.60 -7.54
C THR A 33 -2.65 -0.34 -7.32
N ASN A 34 -3.20 0.85 -7.61
CA ASN A 34 -2.48 2.11 -7.48
C ASN A 34 -3.32 3.15 -6.73
N VAL A 35 -2.89 3.50 -5.53
CA VAL A 35 -3.59 4.41 -4.62
C VAL A 35 -3.00 5.83 -4.77
N ILE A 36 -3.81 6.73 -5.32
CA ILE A 36 -3.51 8.17 -5.47
C ILE A 36 -4.55 9.06 -4.73
N GLY A 37 -5.41 8.41 -3.95
CA GLY A 37 -6.47 8.99 -3.12
C GLY A 37 -6.61 8.19 -1.83
N VAL A 38 -7.82 8.09 -1.28
CA VAL A 38 -8.05 7.33 -0.04
C VAL A 38 -8.69 5.99 -0.33
N VAL A 39 -8.12 4.91 0.21
CA VAL A 39 -8.68 3.56 0.19
C VAL A 39 -8.81 3.05 1.62
N ASN A 40 -9.93 2.41 1.94
CA ASN A 40 -10.21 1.91 3.29
C ASN A 40 -10.60 0.43 3.23
N ASP A 41 -10.22 -0.32 4.26
CA ASP A 41 -10.71 -1.67 4.55
C ASP A 41 -10.50 -2.65 3.39
N GLU A 42 -9.37 -2.51 2.69
CA GLU A 42 -9.05 -3.32 1.53
C GLU A 42 -8.14 -4.51 1.88
N THR A 43 -8.45 -5.66 1.31
CA THR A 43 -7.57 -6.84 1.34
C THR A 43 -6.63 -6.82 0.15
N VAL A 44 -5.32 -6.93 0.42
CA VAL A 44 -4.27 -6.97 -0.59
C VAL A 44 -3.79 -8.41 -0.73
N ASP A 45 -4.09 -9.04 -1.87
CA ASP A 45 -3.66 -10.38 -2.28
C ASP A 45 -2.71 -10.37 -3.50
N GLY A 46 -2.46 -9.18 -4.05
CA GLY A 46 -1.48 -8.91 -5.10
C GLY A 46 -0.60 -7.71 -4.73
N VAL A 47 -0.12 -6.97 -5.72
CA VAL A 47 0.71 -5.77 -5.47
C VAL A 47 -0.15 -4.51 -5.46
N GLN A 48 -0.17 -3.81 -4.34
CA GLN A 48 -0.75 -2.49 -4.18
C GLN A 48 0.35 -1.45 -4.00
N LYS A 49 0.36 -0.41 -4.81
CA LYS A 49 1.26 0.74 -4.69
C LYS A 49 0.51 1.95 -4.14
N VAL A 50 1.03 2.53 -3.05
CA VAL A 50 0.51 3.76 -2.43
C VAL A 50 1.48 4.89 -2.77
N ASP A 51 1.13 5.68 -3.78
CA ASP A 51 1.94 6.81 -4.25
C ASP A 51 1.87 8.01 -3.27
N GLU A 52 2.62 9.06 -3.54
CA GLU A 52 2.80 10.24 -2.68
C GLU A 52 1.52 11.02 -2.35
N ARG A 53 0.42 10.72 -3.03
CA ARG A 53 -0.91 11.30 -2.80
C ARG A 53 -1.91 10.29 -2.23
N GLY A 54 -1.48 9.05 -2.06
CA GLY A 54 -2.27 7.93 -1.62
C GLY A 54 -2.29 7.78 -0.10
N THR A 55 -3.46 7.42 0.41
CA THR A 55 -3.65 7.00 1.79
C THR A 55 -4.44 5.70 1.81
N THR A 56 -3.91 4.69 2.49
CA THR A 56 -4.64 3.46 2.80
C THR A 56 -4.94 3.39 4.29
N ASN A 57 -6.15 2.97 4.65
CA ASN A 57 -6.54 2.75 6.04
C ASN A 57 -7.05 1.32 6.21
N ASN A 58 -6.63 0.68 7.31
CA ASN A 58 -7.10 -0.66 7.70
C ASN A 58 -6.85 -1.71 6.61
N THR A 59 -5.72 -1.60 5.90
CA THR A 59 -5.37 -2.57 4.86
C THR A 59 -5.06 -3.94 5.48
N HIS A 60 -5.63 -5.00 4.94
CA HIS A 60 -5.30 -6.37 5.32
C HIS A 60 -4.41 -7.01 4.25
N ILE A 61 -3.11 -7.11 4.52
CA ILE A 61 -2.13 -7.65 3.59
C ILE A 61 -1.98 -9.14 3.87
N ILE A 62 -2.49 -9.97 2.97
CA ILE A 62 -2.57 -11.42 3.16
C ILE A 62 -1.49 -12.15 2.36
N ASN A 63 -1.50 -13.48 2.39
CA ASN A 63 -0.53 -14.29 1.67
C ASN A 63 -0.46 -13.92 0.18
N HIS A 64 0.75 -13.66 -0.31
CA HIS A 64 1.07 -13.13 -1.65
C HIS A 64 0.73 -11.65 -1.89
N GLY A 65 0.10 -11.00 -0.92
CA GLY A 65 -0.10 -9.56 -0.90
C GLY A 65 1.19 -8.79 -0.61
N GLN A 66 1.42 -7.74 -1.39
CA GLN A 66 2.51 -6.79 -1.20
C GLN A 66 1.97 -5.37 -1.27
N GLN A 67 2.12 -4.60 -0.19
CA GLN A 67 1.82 -3.18 -0.19
C GLN A 67 3.12 -2.36 -0.26
N GLU A 68 3.31 -1.62 -1.34
CA GLU A 68 4.41 -0.67 -1.54
C GLU A 68 3.97 0.74 -1.17
N VAL A 69 4.29 1.17 0.05
CA VAL A 69 4.08 2.53 0.53
C VAL A 69 5.23 3.41 -0.01
N TYR A 70 5.03 3.97 -1.20
CA TYR A 70 6.03 4.68 -1.99
C TYR A 70 5.76 6.19 -1.94
N GLY A 71 6.25 6.85 -0.88
CA GLY A 71 5.93 8.25 -0.58
C GLY A 71 4.51 8.50 -0.06
N GLY A 72 3.63 7.50 -0.12
CA GLY A 72 2.27 7.56 0.43
C GLY A 72 2.18 7.30 1.93
N ILE A 73 0.95 7.17 2.42
CA ILE A 73 0.65 6.92 3.83
C ILE A 73 -0.19 5.65 3.96
N SER A 74 0.20 4.74 4.85
CA SER A 74 -0.57 3.56 5.21
C SER A 74 -0.83 3.53 6.71
N ASN A 75 -2.11 3.49 7.11
CA ASN A 75 -2.54 3.52 8.50
C ASN A 75 -3.20 2.20 8.89
N SER A 76 -2.82 1.71 10.07
CA SER A 76 -3.47 0.56 10.72
C SER A 76 -3.49 -0.70 9.85
N SER A 77 -2.43 -0.93 9.06
CA SER A 77 -2.32 -2.14 8.24
C SER A 77 -2.11 -3.36 9.13
N ILE A 78 -2.69 -4.48 8.74
CA ILE A 78 -2.42 -5.79 9.33
C ILE A 78 -1.67 -6.61 8.29
N ILE A 79 -0.47 -7.09 8.64
CA ILE A 79 0.37 -7.91 7.77
C ILE A 79 0.32 -9.36 8.25
N GLU A 80 -0.46 -10.19 7.57
CA GLU A 80 -0.59 -11.61 7.89
C GLU A 80 0.58 -12.43 7.36
N THR A 81 0.61 -13.70 7.76
CA THR A 81 1.58 -14.68 7.28
C THR A 81 1.66 -14.71 5.75
N GLY A 82 2.86 -14.43 5.23
CA GLY A 82 3.14 -14.40 3.80
C GLY A 82 2.71 -13.12 3.07
N GLY A 83 2.23 -12.11 3.79
CA GLY A 83 2.08 -10.74 3.32
C GLY A 83 3.32 -9.89 3.58
N GLU A 84 3.53 -8.86 2.77
CA GLU A 84 4.66 -7.93 2.88
C GLU A 84 4.22 -6.47 2.75
N GLN A 85 4.73 -5.60 3.62
CA GLN A 85 4.64 -4.15 3.46
C GLN A 85 6.05 -3.58 3.28
N LEU A 86 6.26 -2.86 2.18
CA LEU A 86 7.49 -2.15 1.89
C LEU A 86 7.25 -0.65 1.98
N VAL A 87 8.03 0.05 2.80
CA VAL A 87 7.88 1.49 3.04
C VAL A 87 9.13 2.21 2.56
N SER A 88 8.99 3.13 1.62
CA SER A 88 10.13 3.82 1.00
C SER A 88 9.78 5.23 0.50
N ILE A 89 10.81 6.02 0.21
CA ILE A 89 10.67 7.38 -0.31
C ILE A 89 10.27 7.41 -1.79
N HIS A 90 9.37 8.33 -2.17
CA HIS A 90 9.14 8.73 -3.56
C HIS A 90 9.62 10.15 -3.78
N ALA A 91 10.63 10.33 -4.65
CA ALA A 91 11.30 11.61 -4.86
C ALA A 91 11.76 12.23 -3.52
N ASP A 92 11.12 13.32 -3.08
CA ASP A 92 11.43 14.03 -1.83
C ASP A 92 10.39 13.77 -0.72
N ILE A 93 9.52 12.77 -0.88
CA ILE A 93 8.39 12.49 0.03
C ILE A 93 8.59 11.11 0.66
N ASN A 94 8.74 11.09 1.99
CA ASN A 94 8.89 9.85 2.76
C ASN A 94 7.60 9.03 2.76
N GLY A 95 7.70 7.73 2.46
CA GLY A 95 6.62 6.79 2.71
C GLY A 95 6.43 6.58 4.21
N GLN A 96 5.18 6.51 4.67
CA GLN A 96 4.84 6.43 6.08
C GLN A 96 3.90 5.25 6.37
N ALA A 97 4.30 4.37 7.28
CA ALA A 97 3.45 3.32 7.83
C ALA A 97 3.18 3.57 9.31
N ASN A 98 1.91 3.77 9.68
CA ASN A 98 1.48 4.12 11.02
C ASN A 98 0.66 2.99 11.63
N ASN A 99 0.97 2.61 12.87
CA ASN A 99 0.22 1.64 13.66
C ASN A 99 0.06 0.29 12.96
N THR A 100 1.10 -0.18 12.27
CA THR A 100 1.08 -1.47 11.58
C THR A 100 1.09 -2.61 12.61
N THR A 101 0.20 -3.58 12.46
CA THR A 101 0.27 -4.85 13.19
C THR A 101 0.88 -5.92 12.29
N ILE A 102 1.99 -6.52 12.70
CA ILE A 102 2.60 -7.66 12.02
C ILE A 102 2.13 -8.93 12.74
N ASN A 103 1.34 -9.73 12.02
CA ASN A 103 0.78 -11.01 12.49
C ASN A 103 1.30 -12.17 11.62
N GLY A 104 2.61 -12.34 11.61
CA GLY A 104 3.31 -13.43 10.92
C GLY A 104 3.87 -13.02 9.55
N GLY A 105 3.55 -11.82 9.09
CA GLY A 105 4.08 -11.23 7.86
C GLY A 105 5.42 -10.52 8.03
N ARG A 106 5.73 -9.67 7.05
CA ARG A 106 6.96 -8.88 7.01
C ARG A 106 6.67 -7.40 6.76
N GLN A 107 7.29 -6.52 7.55
CA GLN A 107 7.42 -5.11 7.23
C GLN A 107 8.87 -4.78 6.91
N SER A 108 9.13 -4.14 5.78
CA SER A 108 10.46 -3.68 5.34
C SER A 108 10.47 -2.16 5.23
N ILE A 109 11.26 -1.51 6.09
CA ILE A 109 11.44 -0.07 6.12
C ILE A 109 12.73 0.27 5.39
N GLU A 110 12.58 0.71 4.14
CA GLU A 110 13.68 1.00 3.22
C GLU A 110 14.16 2.45 3.36
N TYR A 111 15.11 2.85 2.52
CA TYR A 111 15.65 4.22 2.51
C TYR A 111 14.53 5.28 2.41
N GLY A 112 14.50 6.18 3.39
CA GLY A 112 13.51 7.23 3.51
C GLY A 112 12.07 6.73 3.80
N GLY A 113 11.90 5.46 4.14
CA GLY A 113 10.68 4.95 4.76
C GLY A 113 10.65 5.27 6.25
N ILE A 114 9.46 5.57 6.76
CA ILE A 114 9.22 5.85 8.18
C ILE A 114 8.10 4.92 8.67
N SER A 115 8.36 4.23 9.77
CA SER A 115 7.36 3.44 10.48
C SER A 115 7.20 3.94 11.90
N THR A 116 5.96 4.09 12.36
CA THR A 116 5.65 4.57 13.71
C THR A 116 4.59 3.69 14.35
N GLY A 117 4.85 3.21 15.58
CA GLY A 117 3.89 2.47 16.38
C GLY A 117 3.62 1.05 15.88
N THR A 118 4.61 0.41 15.25
CA THR A 118 4.47 -0.98 14.80
C THR A 118 4.34 -1.93 15.99
N ILE A 119 3.35 -2.81 15.93
CA ILE A 119 3.15 -3.90 16.90
C ILE A 119 3.48 -5.22 16.20
N ILE A 120 4.43 -5.98 16.73
CA ILE A 120 4.86 -7.26 16.18
C ILE A 120 4.29 -8.38 17.04
N GLU A 121 3.12 -8.91 16.69
CA GLU A 121 2.54 -10.07 17.37
C GLU A 121 3.25 -11.36 16.95
N SER A 122 3.64 -11.44 15.67
CA SER A 122 4.53 -12.47 15.13
C SER A 122 5.12 -12.01 13.78
N GLY A 123 6.17 -12.67 13.28
CA GLY A 123 6.84 -12.26 12.03
C GLY A 123 8.00 -11.30 12.28
N ASN A 124 8.27 -10.39 11.34
CA ASN A 124 9.47 -9.53 11.41
C ASN A 124 9.26 -8.12 10.85
N GLN A 125 9.86 -7.14 11.52
CA GLN A 125 10.16 -5.82 10.96
C GLN A 125 11.65 -5.73 10.62
N TYR A 126 11.97 -5.35 9.39
CA TYR A 126 13.33 -5.11 8.92
C TYR A 126 13.52 -3.62 8.65
N VAL A 127 14.48 -3.00 9.33
CA VAL A 127 14.84 -1.59 9.12
C VAL A 127 16.17 -1.54 8.37
N HIS A 128 16.12 -1.13 7.11
CA HIS A 128 17.27 -1.03 6.23
C HIS A 128 17.98 0.33 6.39
N LYS A 129 19.18 0.46 5.80
CA LYS A 129 19.98 1.68 5.91
C LYS A 129 19.22 2.90 5.40
N GLY A 130 18.98 3.86 6.29
CA GLY A 130 18.26 5.10 5.99
C GLY A 130 16.73 4.99 6.13
N GLY A 131 16.21 3.84 6.54
CA GLY A 131 14.85 3.71 7.06
C GLY A 131 14.79 4.12 8.54
N THR A 132 13.61 4.54 8.99
CA THR A 132 13.36 4.95 10.39
C THR A 132 12.20 4.15 10.96
N SER A 133 12.39 3.52 12.13
CA SER A 133 11.30 2.93 12.90
C SER A 133 11.25 3.54 14.29
N ASN A 134 10.07 3.99 14.68
CA ASN A 134 9.79 4.59 15.98
C ASN A 134 8.73 3.76 16.70
N ASP A 135 8.91 3.58 18.01
CA ASP A 135 7.90 2.99 18.90
C ASP A 135 7.48 1.55 18.51
N THR A 136 8.40 0.75 17.98
CA THR A 136 8.14 -0.68 17.72
C THR A 136 7.98 -1.44 19.04
N THR A 137 6.88 -2.18 19.18
CA THR A 137 6.60 -3.08 20.31
C THR A 137 6.46 -4.52 19.82
N ASN A 138 6.89 -5.49 20.62
CA ASN A 138 6.75 -6.94 20.40
C ASN A 138 6.14 -7.56 21.66
#